data_AF-A0A1G6R8V8-F1
#
_entry.id   AF-A0A1G6R8V8-F1
#
_cell.length_a   1.000
_cell.length_b   1.000
_cell.length_c   1.000
_cell.angle_alpha   90.00
_cell.angle_beta   90.00
_cell.angle_gamma   90.00
#
_symmetry.space_group_name_H-M   'P 1'
#
loop_
_entity.id
_entity.type
_entity.pdbx_description
1 polymer ?
#
loop_
_entity_poly.entity_id
_entity_poly.type
_entity_poly.pdbx_seq_one_letter_code
_entity_poly.pdbx_strand_id
1 'polypeptide(L)' 'MCRSFSEYRMVEVHKGVSDNGFTEIILPASFAIKTAKVVIKGAYNLLSAKKNAGEMSC' A
#
# COMPACT_ATOMS: atom_id res chain seq x y z
N MET A 1 -5.27 -1.51 26.89
CA MET A 1 -5.33 -0.59 25.74
C MET A 1 -4.78 -1.34 24.52
N CYS A 2 -5.64 -2.00 23.75
CA CYS A 2 -5.20 -2.72 22.56
C CYS A 2 -4.84 -1.68 21.50
N ARG A 3 -3.57 -1.60 21.08
CA ARG A 3 -3.16 -0.75 19.95
C ARG A 3 -3.89 -1.30 18.72
N SER A 4 -4.72 -0.47 18.11
CA SER A 4 -5.25 -0.73 16.77
C SER A 4 -4.06 -1.06 15.88
N PHE A 5 -4.04 -2.29 15.36
CA PHE A 5 -3.10 -2.67 14.31
C PHE A 5 -3.26 -1.64 13.20
N SER A 6 -2.19 -0.98 12.78
CA SER A 6 -2.22 -0.15 11.58
C SER A 6 -2.54 -1.08 10.43
N GLU A 7 -3.81 -1.19 10.06
CA GLU A 7 -4.22 -2.02 8.94
C GLU A 7 -3.62 -1.45 7.66
N TYR A 8 -2.60 -2.12 7.14
CA TYR A 8 -2.10 -1.83 5.82
C TYR A 8 -3.20 -2.19 4.83
N ARG A 9 -3.51 -1.31 3.88
CA ARG A 9 -4.47 -1.59 2.81
C ARG A 9 -3.75 -1.65 1.47
N MET A 10 -4.15 -2.61 0.63
CA MET A 10 -3.74 -2.63 -0.77
C MET A 10 -4.65 -1.66 -1.52
N VAL A 11 -4.05 -0.75 -2.27
CA VAL A 11 -4.77 0.24 -3.09
C VAL A 11 -4.25 0.09 -4.50
N GLU A 12 -5.16 -0.12 -5.43
CA GLU A 12 -4.83 -0.16 -6.84
C GLU A 12 -4.44 1.25 -7.31
N VAL A 13 -3.39 1.32 -8.12
CA VAL A 13 -2.83 2.57 -8.64
C VAL A 13 -2.48 2.39 -10.11
N HIS A 14 -2.47 3.48 -10.86
CA HIS A 14 -1.97 3.46 -12.23
C HIS A 14 -0.49 3.87 -12.25
N LYS A 15 0.32 3.11 -13.00
CA LYS A 15 1.71 3.46 -13.26
C LYS A 15 1.77 4.52 -14.36
N GLY A 16 2.40 5.65 -14.06
CA GLY A 16 2.71 6.71 -15.04
C GLY A 16 4.08 6.50 -15.68
N VAL A 17 4.74 7.61 -15.99
CA VAL A 17 6.08 7.61 -16.60
C VAL A 17 7.14 7.18 -15.57
N SER A 18 8.13 6.41 -16.02
CA SER A 18 9.34 6.09 -15.26
C SER A 18 10.53 6.78 -15.90
N ASP A 19 11.24 7.61 -15.13
CA ASP A 19 12.43 8.33 -15.60
C ASP A 19 13.39 8.61 -14.43
N ASN A 20 14.69 8.64 -14.71
CA ASN A 20 15.76 8.98 -13.77
C ASN A 20 15.69 8.23 -12.40
N GLY A 21 15.24 6.98 -12.41
CA GLY A 21 15.13 6.16 -11.19
C GLY A 21 13.87 6.42 -10.35
N PHE A 22 12.96 7.25 -10.84
CA PHE A 22 11.64 7.50 -10.25
C PHE A 22 10.54 6.94 -11.14
N THR A 23 9.38 6.67 -10.54
CA THR A 23 8.18 6.25 -11.27
C THR A 23 7.00 7.03 -10.73
N GLU A 24 6.27 7.66 -11.65
CA GLU A 24 5.03 8.34 -11.33
C GLU A 24 3.94 7.31 -10.97
N ILE A 25 3.22 7.60 -9.89
CA ILE A 25 2.09 6.80 -9.42
C ILE A 25 0.86 7.68 -9.40
N ILE A 26 -0.13 7.32 -10.21
CA ILE A 26 -1.40 8.00 -10.32
C ILE A 26 -2.37 7.33 -9.34
N LEU A 27 -2.77 8.10 -8.33
CA LEU A 27 -3.66 7.66 -7.26
C LEU A 27 -5.13 7.94 -7.62
N PRO A 28 -6.09 7.19 -7.06
CA PRO A 28 -7.51 7.50 -7.22
C PRO A 28 -7.84 8.94 -6.79
N ALA A 29 -8.77 9.60 -7.47
CA ALA A 29 -9.11 11.01 -7.22
C ALA A 29 -9.54 11.31 -5.76
N SER A 30 -10.12 10.32 -5.07
CA SER A 30 -10.56 10.43 -3.68
C SER A 30 -9.46 10.11 -2.65
N PHE A 31 -8.21 9.88 -3.09
CA PHE A 31 -7.12 9.49 -2.20
C PHE A 31 -6.50 10.72 -1.51
N ALA A 32 -6.50 10.74 -0.18
CA ALA A 32 -5.94 11.83 0.61
C ALA A 32 -4.40 11.79 0.68
N ILE A 33 -3.73 12.30 -0.37
CA ILE A 33 -2.26 12.24 -0.52
C ILE A 33 -1.52 12.91 0.64
N LYS A 34 -2.02 14.05 1.15
CA LYS A 34 -1.33 14.87 2.16
C LYS A 34 -1.14 14.16 3.51
N THR A 35 -2.00 13.20 3.83
CA THR A 35 -1.99 12.47 5.11
C THR A 35 -1.65 10.99 4.93
N ALA A 36 -1.59 10.51 3.69
CA ALA A 36 -1.31 9.12 3.39
C ALA A 36 0.15 8.77 3.68
N LYS A 37 0.34 7.63 4.33
CA LYS A 37 1.65 6.99 4.48
C LYS A 37 1.77 5.85 3.49
N VAL A 38 2.80 5.88 2.66
CA VAL A 38 3.08 4.84 1.66
C VAL A 38 4.22 3.97 2.16
N VAL A 39 4.05 2.65 2.06
CA VAL A 39 5.09 1.69 2.42
C VAL A 39 6.06 1.55 1.25
N ILE A 40 7.30 1.99 1.45
CA ILE A 40 8.39 1.89 0.46
C ILE A 40 9.38 0.77 0.76
N LYS A 41 9.51 0.37 2.03
CA LYS A 41 10.40 -0.71 2.48
C LYS A 41 9.57 -1.88 2.99
N GLY A 42 9.89 -3.09 2.53
CA GLY A 42 9.17 -4.31 2.93
C GLY A 42 7.76 -4.43 2.33
N ALA A 43 7.40 -3.60 1.36
CA ALA A 43 6.09 -3.65 0.69
C ALA A 43 5.81 -5.03 0.08
N TYR A 44 6.82 -5.65 -0.55
CA TYR A 44 6.71 -7.01 -1.09
C TYR A 44 6.30 -8.04 -0.03
N ASN A 45 6.91 -7.98 1.17
CA ASN A 45 6.60 -8.92 2.26
C ASN A 45 5.17 -8.72 2.77
N LEU A 46 4.72 -7.47 2.93
CA LEU A 46 3.35 -7.16 3.35
C LEU A 46 2.33 -7.60 2.31
N LEU A 47 2.59 -7.34 1.02
CA LEU A 47 1.71 -7.75 -0.08
C LEU A 47 1.65 -9.27 -0.20
N SER A 48 2.79 -9.94 -0.09
CA SER A 48 2.88 -11.40 -0.15
C SER A 48 2.18 -12.04 1.04
N ALA A 49 2.38 -11.52 2.25
CA ALA A 49 1.66 -11.96 3.43
C ALA A 49 0.15 -11.77 3.27
N LYS A 50 -0.32 -10.63 2.77
CA LYS A 50 -1.75 -10.38 2.53
C LYS A 50 -2.36 -11.25 1.43
N LYS A 51 -1.62 -11.51 0.36
CA LYS A 51 -2.09 -12.36 -0.74
C LYS A 51 -2.15 -13.84 -0.34
N ASN A 52 -1.24 -14.28 0.53
CA ASN A 52 -1.09 -15.67 0.94
C ASN A 52 -1.76 -15.99 2.29
N ALA A 53 -2.05 -14.97 3.11
CA ALA A 53 -2.94 -15.09 4.25
C ALA A 53 -4.36 -15.22 3.70
N GLY A 54 -4.71 -16.43 3.26
CA GLY A 54 -6.11 -16.84 3.24
C GLY A 54 -6.71 -16.47 4.59
N GLU A 55 -7.86 -15.81 4.57
CA GLU A 55 -8.57 -15.27 5.73
C GLU A 55 -8.52 -16.26 6.91
N MET A 56 -7.60 -16.04 7.84
CA MET A 56 -7.66 -16.65 9.17
C MET A 56 -8.34 -15.62 10.07
N SER A 57 -9.65 -15.50 9.89
CA SER A 57 -10.54 -15.01 10.92
C SER A 57 -10.70 -16.13 11.95
N CYS A 58 -10.20 -15.92 13.16
CA CYS A 58 -10.79 -16.55 14.35
C CYS A 58 -11.76 -15.56 14.98
#